data_AF-A0A1Z8Q6G9-F1
#
_entry.id   AF-A0A1Z8Q6G9-F1
#
_cell.length_a   1.000
_cell.length_b   1.000
_cell.length_c   1.000
_cell.angle_alpha   90.00
_cell.angle_beta   90.00
_cell.angle_gamma   90.00
#
_symmetry.space_group_name_H-M   'P 1'
#
loop_
_entity.id
_entity.type
_entity.pdbx_description
1 polymer ?
#
loop_
_entity_poly.entity_id
_entity_poly.type
_entity_poly.pdbx_seq_one_letter_code
_entity_poly.pdbx_strand_id
1 'polypeptide(L)'
;MSVAITTDSQALEQPSGLIYLYEIEFGTGTNNKLYFHPGKDLDGTESDKNLIFDGNTYIALPIVLDDIEKKADGAMNRPEITIANVETILKSGSDFKTNMEVTSGDNAWNAVIDKTPLTAETFTIDSLIGQKLIRRKTLEKYTGSATPVEFPKESYIIDRIKEKNFLSVTLELASPADLTGVRIPARTVIGKYCPWLYQGHGTNPVKSACFWKTHQQVTDVDGNLYTFYFTEKDEPLILYDHFYNANGTRKAADISTIVSIAVTFAGTGYSSTPTVTVSSPEAGGTTATATATVSNNAVTAINIVDGGSGYDGNPPTVTLSGGGASAQAQAIATLSSRAWRGDYSSSATYKPGNYVYNVTSSGNTWRAETTVQGVTPAEGNINWQAVRTYTTWNNSTAYTVNASDPRQNSYVRYTDNNVYRAIAPNSNTTPPDNPKSWTRGDNCGKLLKSCKVRYQAIPIKLGSSAVRTDSIPHSVNNTHSLLPFGGFPGSRSFR
;
A
#
# COMPACT_ATOMS: atom_id res chain seq x y z
N MET A 1 6.18 -8.58 24.52
CA MET A 1 6.39 -8.46 25.97
C MET A 1 7.15 -7.17 26.20
N SER A 2 6.74 -6.30 27.12
CA SER A 2 7.44 -5.03 27.38
C SER A 2 8.77 -5.28 28.08
N VAL A 3 9.79 -4.46 27.78
CA VAL A 3 11.14 -4.59 28.36
C VAL A 3 11.10 -4.52 29.89
N ALA A 4 10.20 -3.71 30.47
CA ALA A 4 10.04 -3.57 31.92
C ALA A 4 9.60 -4.86 32.63
N ILE A 5 8.64 -5.61 32.06
CA ILE A 5 8.17 -6.88 32.67
C ILE A 5 9.22 -7.98 32.57
N THR A 6 10.01 -8.01 31.50
CA THR A 6 11.07 -9.01 31.34
C THR A 6 12.18 -8.78 32.36
N THR A 7 12.56 -7.53 32.63
CA THR A 7 13.54 -7.16 33.65
C THR A 7 13.05 -7.52 35.06
N ASP A 8 11.79 -7.23 35.38
CA ASP A 8 11.19 -7.54 36.69
C ASP A 8 11.01 -9.03 36.93
N SER A 9 10.68 -9.79 35.88
CA SER A 9 10.50 -11.24 35.97
C SER A 9 11.83 -11.99 36.09
N GLN A 10 12.96 -11.33 35.83
CA GLN A 10 14.32 -11.89 35.88
C GLN A 10 15.12 -11.46 37.13
N ALA A 11 14.56 -10.60 37.99
CA ALA A 11 15.17 -10.22 39.26
C ALA A 11 15.18 -11.39 40.25
N LEU A 12 16.27 -11.57 41.01
CA LEU A 12 16.44 -12.67 41.99
C LEU A 12 15.45 -12.64 43.17
N GLU A 13 14.81 -11.50 43.41
CA GLU A 13 13.67 -11.36 44.33
C GLU A 13 12.49 -10.82 43.53
N GLN A 14 11.35 -11.50 43.55
CA GLN A 14 10.11 -10.99 42.96
C GLN A 14 9.35 -10.17 44.02
N PRO A 15 9.35 -8.83 43.98
CA PRO A 15 8.82 -8.00 45.07
C PRO A 15 7.29 -7.85 45.03
N SER A 16 6.58 -8.50 44.11
CA SER A 16 5.15 -8.25 43.87
C SER A 16 4.42 -9.48 43.34
N GLY A 17 3.23 -9.75 43.88
CA GLY A 17 2.40 -10.89 43.52
C GLY A 17 1.85 -10.83 42.09
N LEU A 18 1.55 -12.00 41.53
CA LEU A 18 0.90 -12.13 40.22
C LEU A 18 -0.61 -11.87 40.35
N ILE A 19 -1.13 -11.03 39.47
CA ILE A 19 -2.56 -10.72 39.39
C ILE A 19 -3.13 -11.24 38.06
N TYR A 20 -4.28 -11.91 38.16
CA TYR A 20 -5.06 -12.38 37.02
C TYR A 20 -6.33 -11.55 36.90
N LEU A 21 -6.56 -11.05 35.69
CA LEU A 21 -7.69 -10.20 35.35
C LEU A 21 -8.41 -10.81 34.15
N TYR A 22 -9.73 -10.69 34.12
CA TYR A 22 -10.57 -11.29 33.08
C TYR A 22 -11.52 -10.25 32.51
N GLU A 23 -11.67 -10.26 31.19
CA GLU A 23 -12.65 -9.46 30.47
C GLU A 23 -13.55 -10.39 29.65
N ILE A 24 -14.87 -10.24 29.75
CA ILE A 24 -15.80 -10.87 28.80
C ILE A 24 -16.33 -9.79 27.86
N GLU A 25 -16.12 -9.98 26.57
CA GLU A 25 -16.58 -9.10 25.50
C GLU A 25 -17.81 -9.70 24.81
N PHE A 26 -18.92 -8.96 24.82
CA PHE A 26 -20.22 -9.37 24.32
C PHE A 26 -20.50 -8.80 22.93
N GLY A 27 -20.65 -9.67 21.93
CA GLY A 27 -21.12 -9.33 20.59
C GLY A 27 -20.45 -8.07 20.00
N THR A 28 -21.27 -7.15 19.50
CA THR A 28 -20.81 -5.85 18.96
C THR A 28 -21.27 -4.71 19.85
N GLY A 29 -20.48 -3.63 19.91
CA GLY A 29 -20.77 -2.43 20.71
C GLY A 29 -19.48 -1.71 21.05
N THR A 30 -19.58 -0.49 21.58
CA THR A 30 -18.42 0.26 22.08
C THR A 30 -18.18 -0.04 23.56
N ASN A 31 -19.27 -0.20 24.33
CA ASN A 31 -19.28 -0.50 25.75
C ASN A 31 -19.99 -1.84 25.95
N ASN A 32 -19.24 -2.91 25.77
CA ASN A 32 -19.75 -4.28 25.70
C ASN A 32 -18.91 -5.26 26.52
N LYS A 33 -18.21 -4.78 27.55
CA LYS A 33 -17.26 -5.57 28.33
C LYS A 33 -17.59 -5.58 29.82
N LEU A 34 -17.41 -6.74 30.42
CA LEU A 34 -17.42 -6.93 31.88
C LEU A 34 -16.02 -7.30 32.38
N TYR A 35 -15.64 -6.77 33.54
CA TYR A 35 -14.28 -6.83 34.09
C TYR A 35 -14.29 -7.47 35.48
N PHE A 36 -13.53 -8.54 35.68
CA PHE A 36 -13.51 -9.27 36.94
C PHE A 36 -12.17 -9.95 37.25
N HIS A 37 -11.97 -10.28 38.52
CA HIS A 37 -10.75 -10.93 39.03
C HIS A 37 -11.11 -11.99 40.09
N PRO A 38 -10.26 -13.02 40.33
CA PRO A 38 -10.57 -14.17 41.20
C PRO A 38 -10.71 -13.85 42.69
N GLY A 39 -10.58 -12.58 43.07
CA GLY A 39 -10.42 -12.17 44.46
C GLY A 39 -8.95 -12.18 44.83
N LYS A 40 -8.53 -11.09 45.49
CA LYS A 40 -7.25 -11.00 46.18
C LYS A 40 -7.54 -10.76 47.65
N ASP A 41 -6.75 -11.38 48.52
CA ASP A 41 -6.64 -10.96 49.92
C ASP A 41 -5.81 -9.67 49.94
N LEU A 42 -6.48 -8.52 50.04
CA LEU A 42 -5.81 -7.24 50.20
C LEU A 42 -5.53 -7.09 51.70
N ASP A 43 -4.35 -7.53 52.12
CA ASP A 43 -3.86 -7.29 53.49
C ASP A 43 -3.82 -5.78 53.74
N GLY A 44 -4.81 -5.27 54.49
CA GLY A 44 -4.81 -3.92 55.02
C GLY A 44 -6.08 -3.12 54.73
N THR A 45 -7.06 -3.23 55.63
CA THR A 45 -8.01 -2.16 56.04
C THR A 45 -8.90 -1.43 55.01
N GLU A 46 -8.84 -1.75 53.72
CA GLU A 46 -9.74 -1.14 52.72
C GLU A 46 -10.97 -2.03 52.47
N SER A 47 -12.15 -1.45 52.60
CA SER A 47 -13.44 -2.12 52.39
C SER A 47 -13.73 -2.50 50.93
N ASP A 48 -12.96 -1.96 49.96
CA ASP A 48 -13.15 -2.18 48.54
C ASP A 48 -12.20 -3.24 47.98
N LYS A 49 -12.76 -4.40 47.62
CA LYS A 49 -12.04 -5.55 47.04
C LYS A 49 -11.80 -5.44 45.52
N ASN A 50 -12.13 -4.30 44.92
CA ASN A 50 -12.04 -4.07 43.49
C ASN A 50 -10.62 -3.66 43.08
N LEU A 51 -10.18 -4.06 41.89
CA LEU A 51 -8.87 -3.72 41.36
C LEU A 51 -9.00 -2.75 40.19
N ILE A 52 -8.24 -1.67 40.19
CA ILE A 52 -8.17 -0.77 39.03
C ILE A 52 -6.98 -1.19 38.17
N PHE A 53 -7.20 -1.36 36.86
CA PHE A 53 -6.13 -1.61 35.91
C PHE A 53 -6.48 -1.06 34.54
N ASP A 54 -5.55 -0.35 33.91
CA ASP A 54 -5.73 0.19 32.55
C ASP A 54 -7.01 1.07 32.44
N GLY A 55 -7.28 1.86 33.49
CA GLY A 55 -8.45 2.73 33.60
C GLY A 55 -9.78 2.04 33.88
N ASN A 56 -9.81 0.70 34.00
CA ASN A 56 -11.03 -0.08 34.25
C ASN A 56 -11.05 -0.65 35.68
N THR A 57 -12.24 -0.71 36.27
CA THR A 57 -12.47 -1.35 37.57
C THR A 57 -12.84 -2.82 37.37
N TYR A 58 -12.04 -3.71 37.92
CA TYR A 58 -12.25 -5.15 37.96
C TYR A 58 -12.90 -5.55 39.28
N ILE A 59 -14.03 -6.22 39.19
CA ILE A 59 -14.82 -6.63 40.36
C ILE A 59 -14.35 -8.00 40.86
N ALA A 60 -14.30 -8.16 42.18
CA ALA A 60 -13.96 -9.45 42.79
C ALA A 60 -15.08 -10.47 42.57
N LEU A 61 -14.77 -11.57 41.88
CA LEU A 61 -15.68 -12.69 41.70
C LEU A 61 -14.93 -14.00 41.98
N PRO A 62 -15.48 -14.93 42.78
CA PRO A 62 -14.84 -16.20 43.02
C PRO A 62 -14.89 -17.04 41.74
N ILE A 63 -13.75 -17.08 41.05
CA ILE A 63 -13.57 -17.82 39.80
C ILE A 63 -12.32 -18.68 39.88
N VAL A 64 -12.39 -19.85 39.27
CA VAL A 64 -11.27 -20.80 39.15
C VAL A 64 -11.14 -21.15 37.68
N LEU A 65 -9.90 -21.18 37.19
CA LEU A 65 -9.59 -21.53 35.80
C LEU A 65 -8.63 -22.72 35.79
N ASP A 66 -9.12 -23.83 35.27
CA ASP A 66 -8.42 -25.11 35.19
C ASP A 66 -8.06 -25.47 33.74
N ASP A 67 -7.12 -26.40 33.59
CA ASP A 67 -6.68 -26.97 32.30
C ASP A 67 -6.16 -25.96 31.25
N ILE A 68 -5.46 -24.92 31.71
CA ILE A 68 -4.89 -23.88 30.83
C ILE A 68 -3.56 -24.25 30.16
N GLU A 69 -3.07 -25.47 30.38
CA GLU A 69 -1.77 -25.89 29.87
C GLU A 69 -1.77 -25.99 28.34
N LYS A 70 -0.76 -25.38 27.71
CA LYS A 70 -0.52 -25.50 26.27
C LYS A 70 0.41 -26.67 26.04
N LYS A 71 -0.13 -27.79 25.57
CA LYS A 71 0.67 -28.93 25.12
C LYS A 71 1.36 -28.58 23.79
N ALA A 72 2.59 -29.08 23.62
CA ALA A 72 3.35 -28.91 22.39
C ALA A 72 2.88 -29.86 21.27
N ASP A 73 2.16 -30.92 21.64
CA ASP A 73 1.63 -31.95 20.76
C ASP A 73 0.15 -32.25 21.04
N GLY A 74 -0.57 -32.72 20.02
CA GLY A 74 -1.98 -33.12 20.12
C GLY A 74 -2.98 -31.98 20.01
N ALA A 75 -4.24 -32.29 20.34
CA ALA A 75 -5.31 -31.30 20.38
C ALA A 75 -5.03 -30.28 21.50
N MET A 76 -5.33 -29.00 21.26
CA MET A 76 -5.26 -28.01 22.32
C MET A 76 -6.18 -28.40 23.47
N ASN A 77 -5.71 -28.25 24.71
CA ASN A 77 -6.56 -28.36 25.88
C ASN A 77 -7.70 -27.34 25.80
N ARG A 78 -8.84 -27.69 26.40
CA ARG A 78 -10.07 -26.90 26.44
C ARG A 78 -10.27 -26.44 27.89
N PRO A 79 -9.74 -25.26 28.26
CA PRO A 79 -9.73 -24.84 29.66
C PRO A 79 -11.14 -24.66 30.19
N GLU A 80 -11.30 -24.82 31.50
CA GLU A 80 -12.60 -24.71 32.17
C GLU A 80 -12.55 -23.56 33.16
N ILE A 81 -13.48 -22.62 33.03
CA ILE A 81 -13.67 -21.55 34.02
C ILE A 81 -14.92 -21.84 34.84
N THR A 82 -14.73 -22.01 36.14
CA THR A 82 -15.81 -22.17 37.11
C THR A 82 -16.04 -20.86 37.82
N ILE A 83 -17.30 -20.41 37.84
CA ILE A 83 -17.75 -19.21 38.50
C ILE A 83 -18.71 -19.64 39.62
N ALA A 84 -18.40 -19.29 40.87
CA ALA A 84 -19.26 -19.58 42.01
C ALA A 84 -20.28 -18.44 42.25
N ASN A 85 -21.28 -18.71 43.10
CA ASN A 85 -22.36 -17.80 43.50
C ASN A 85 -23.17 -17.24 42.32
N VAL A 86 -23.69 -18.15 41.49
CA VAL A 86 -24.47 -17.80 40.27
C VAL A 86 -25.68 -16.91 40.58
N GLU A 87 -26.35 -17.10 41.73
CA GLU A 87 -27.48 -16.25 42.15
C GLU A 87 -27.08 -14.78 42.34
N THR A 88 -25.90 -14.54 42.91
CA THR A 88 -25.38 -13.18 43.14
C THR A 88 -25.05 -12.49 41.82
N ILE A 89 -24.61 -13.24 40.80
CA ILE A 89 -24.23 -12.73 39.47
C ILE A 89 -25.46 -12.38 38.62
N LEU A 90 -26.56 -13.13 38.76
CA LEU A 90 -27.76 -12.92 37.96
C LEU A 90 -28.71 -11.87 38.53
N LYS A 91 -28.60 -11.56 39.82
CA LYS A 91 -29.44 -10.56 40.49
C LYS A 91 -29.23 -9.17 39.88
N SER A 92 -30.33 -8.44 39.66
CA SER A 92 -30.27 -7.01 39.30
C SER A 92 -29.64 -6.21 40.44
N GLY A 93 -28.84 -5.20 40.08
CA GLY A 93 -28.01 -4.44 41.02
C GLY A 93 -26.80 -5.20 41.56
N SER A 94 -26.44 -6.36 40.99
CA SER A 94 -25.16 -6.99 41.30
C SER A 94 -24.02 -6.21 40.68
N ASP A 95 -22.88 -6.14 41.36
CA ASP A 95 -21.69 -5.44 40.87
C ASP A 95 -21.29 -5.90 39.46
N PHE A 96 -21.48 -7.20 39.17
CA PHE A 96 -21.22 -7.76 37.84
C PHE A 96 -22.12 -7.19 36.73
N LYS A 97 -23.40 -6.91 37.03
CA LYS A 97 -24.37 -6.34 36.07
C LYS A 97 -24.38 -4.82 36.06
N THR A 98 -23.76 -4.14 37.03
CA THR A 98 -23.79 -2.66 37.14
C THR A 98 -23.37 -1.98 35.84
N ASN A 99 -22.33 -2.47 35.16
CA ASN A 99 -21.92 -1.91 33.88
C ASN A 99 -23.00 -2.06 32.78
N MET A 100 -23.82 -3.11 32.83
CA MET A 100 -24.94 -3.34 31.90
C MET A 100 -26.16 -2.47 32.22
N GLU A 101 -26.26 -1.94 33.44
CA GLU A 101 -27.35 -1.08 33.90
C GLU A 101 -27.11 0.41 33.58
N VAL A 102 -25.92 0.76 33.07
CA VAL A 102 -25.61 2.12 32.61
C VAL A 102 -26.32 2.38 31.27
N THR A 103 -27.42 3.13 31.29
CA THR A 103 -28.28 3.36 30.11
C THR A 103 -28.06 4.70 29.40
N SER A 104 -27.20 5.58 29.93
CA SER A 104 -26.95 6.91 29.37
C SER A 104 -25.51 7.37 29.56
N GLY A 105 -25.03 8.27 28.69
CA GLY A 105 -23.65 8.77 28.68
C GLY A 105 -22.71 8.00 27.74
N ASP A 106 -21.46 8.44 27.68
CA ASP A 106 -20.44 7.87 26.77
C ASP A 106 -20.05 6.42 27.14
N ASN A 107 -20.30 6.01 28.38
CA ASN A 107 -20.09 4.66 28.90
C ASN A 107 -21.37 3.81 28.91
N ALA A 108 -22.47 4.28 28.29
CA ALA A 108 -23.72 3.54 28.23
C ALA A 108 -23.52 2.17 27.56
N TRP A 109 -24.04 1.13 28.20
CA TRP A 109 -24.00 -0.23 27.71
C TRP A 109 -24.74 -0.35 26.38
N ASN A 110 -24.08 -0.97 25.40
CA ASN A 110 -24.63 -1.09 24.04
C ASN A 110 -24.27 -2.40 23.34
N ALA A 111 -24.09 -3.48 24.10
CA ALA A 111 -23.82 -4.79 23.52
C ALA A 111 -25.02 -5.31 22.71
N VAL A 112 -24.72 -5.84 21.52
CA VAL A 112 -25.69 -6.46 20.61
C VAL A 112 -25.19 -7.84 20.22
N ILE A 113 -25.99 -8.87 20.51
CA ILE A 113 -25.74 -10.26 20.11
C ILE A 113 -26.78 -10.63 19.06
N ASP A 114 -26.33 -11.10 17.89
CA ASP A 114 -27.22 -11.50 16.78
C ASP A 114 -28.30 -10.47 16.42
N LYS A 115 -27.91 -9.19 16.40
CA LYS A 115 -28.77 -8.01 16.14
C LYS A 115 -29.82 -7.74 17.23
N THR A 116 -29.75 -8.43 18.36
CA THR A 116 -30.61 -8.20 19.52
C THR A 116 -29.80 -7.50 20.62
N PRO A 117 -30.28 -6.35 21.15
CA PRO A 117 -29.63 -5.71 22.29
C PRO A 117 -29.61 -6.64 23.51
N LEU A 118 -28.43 -6.79 24.11
CA LEU A 118 -28.26 -7.46 25.39
C LEU A 118 -28.37 -6.41 26.49
N THR A 119 -29.36 -6.52 27.37
CA THR A 119 -29.58 -5.63 28.51
C THR A 119 -29.36 -6.38 29.83
N ALA A 120 -29.25 -5.66 30.94
CA ALA A 120 -29.13 -6.28 32.27
C ALA A 120 -30.32 -7.22 32.59
N GLU A 121 -31.50 -6.91 32.06
CA GLU A 121 -32.74 -7.69 32.21
C GLU A 121 -32.75 -8.94 31.33
N THR A 122 -32.24 -8.86 30.11
CA THR A 122 -32.23 -9.99 29.17
C THR A 122 -31.00 -10.89 29.33
N PHE A 123 -30.02 -10.48 30.13
CA PHE A 123 -28.83 -11.27 30.41
C PHE A 123 -29.16 -12.55 31.17
N THR A 124 -28.77 -13.67 30.56
CA THR A 124 -28.73 -15.00 31.19
C THR A 124 -27.32 -15.59 31.06
N ILE A 125 -27.04 -16.65 31.81
CA ILE A 125 -25.76 -17.37 31.66
C ILE A 125 -25.57 -17.92 30.24
N ASP A 126 -26.65 -18.22 29.53
CA ASP A 126 -26.59 -18.70 28.14
C ASP A 126 -26.09 -17.60 27.20
N SER A 127 -26.25 -16.31 27.57
CA SER A 127 -25.68 -15.18 26.84
C SER A 127 -24.15 -15.14 26.85
N LEU A 128 -23.49 -15.92 27.72
CA LEU A 128 -22.03 -16.06 27.75
C LEU A 128 -21.52 -16.97 26.63
N ILE A 129 -22.35 -17.86 26.09
CA ILE A 129 -21.94 -18.79 25.03
C ILE A 129 -21.61 -18.01 23.75
N GLY A 130 -20.51 -18.39 23.10
CA GLY A 130 -19.97 -17.74 21.91
C GLY A 130 -19.24 -16.43 22.17
N GLN A 131 -19.26 -15.92 23.41
CA GLN A 131 -18.61 -14.66 23.76
C GLN A 131 -17.12 -14.84 24.00
N LYS A 132 -16.37 -13.74 23.87
CA LYS A 132 -14.92 -13.76 23.97
C LYS A 132 -14.48 -13.48 25.39
N LEU A 133 -13.70 -14.40 25.95
CA LEU A 133 -13.02 -14.24 27.24
C LEU A 133 -11.56 -13.86 26.99
N ILE A 134 -11.13 -12.75 27.58
CA ILE A 134 -9.75 -12.28 27.53
C ILE A 134 -9.17 -12.41 28.93
N ARG A 135 -8.08 -13.18 29.05
CA ARG A 135 -7.30 -13.29 30.27
C ARG A 135 -6.08 -12.38 30.16
N ARG A 136 -5.92 -11.50 31.15
CA ARG A 136 -4.79 -10.59 31.31
C ARG A 136 -4.01 -11.00 32.56
N LYS A 137 -2.69 -10.85 32.51
CA LYS A 137 -1.79 -11.16 33.61
C LYS A 137 -0.85 -9.98 33.82
N THR A 138 -0.72 -9.53 35.06
CA THR A 138 0.16 -8.43 35.45
C THR A 138 0.81 -8.70 36.81
N LEU A 139 1.75 -7.85 37.20
CA LEU A 139 2.26 -7.80 38.57
C LEU A 139 1.43 -6.79 39.35
N GLU A 140 1.16 -7.07 40.62
CA GLU A 140 0.36 -6.22 41.49
C GLU A 140 0.81 -4.76 41.50
N LYS A 141 2.12 -4.50 41.47
CA LYS A 141 2.69 -3.13 41.45
C LYS A 141 2.23 -2.28 40.25
N TYR A 142 1.67 -2.89 39.21
CA TYR A 142 1.14 -2.22 38.02
C TYR A 142 -0.38 -2.03 38.06
N THR A 143 -1.02 -2.35 39.17
CA THR A 143 -2.45 -2.09 39.41
C THR A 143 -2.65 -0.72 40.08
N GLY A 144 -3.90 -0.29 40.25
CA GLY A 144 -4.25 1.02 40.76
C GLY A 144 -4.06 2.12 39.70
N SER A 145 -3.45 3.23 40.11
CA SER A 145 -3.14 4.37 39.23
C SER A 145 -1.77 4.25 38.53
N ALA A 146 -1.08 3.12 38.68
CA ALA A 146 0.21 2.89 38.04
C ALA A 146 0.07 2.80 36.50
N THR A 147 1.15 3.07 35.78
CA THR A 147 1.20 2.82 34.33
C THR A 147 1.00 1.32 34.07
N PRO A 148 0.03 0.93 33.24
CA PRO A 148 -0.30 -0.48 33.04
C PRO A 148 0.82 -1.18 32.28
N VAL A 149 1.38 -2.23 32.88
CA VAL A 149 2.35 -3.12 32.24
C VAL A 149 1.82 -4.56 32.40
N GLU A 150 1.75 -5.34 31.32
CA GLU A 150 1.17 -6.69 31.35
C GLU A 150 1.91 -7.72 30.48
N PHE A 151 1.71 -8.99 30.81
CA PHE A 151 2.09 -10.12 29.98
C PHE A 151 1.18 -10.21 28.74
N PRO A 152 1.57 -10.96 27.69
CA PRO A 152 0.72 -11.15 26.52
C PRO A 152 -0.69 -11.64 26.90
N LYS A 153 -1.72 -10.99 26.35
CA LYS A 153 -3.12 -11.34 26.58
C LYS A 153 -3.43 -12.71 25.98
N GLU A 154 -4.22 -13.50 26.69
CA GLU A 154 -4.73 -14.78 26.18
C GLU A 154 -6.21 -14.60 25.83
N SER A 155 -6.63 -15.11 24.68
CA SER A 155 -8.00 -14.97 24.17
C SER A 155 -8.61 -16.34 23.98
N TYR A 156 -9.83 -16.50 24.49
CA TYR A 156 -10.64 -17.69 24.39
C TYR A 156 -12.05 -17.32 23.95
N ILE A 157 -12.77 -18.31 23.42
CA ILE A 157 -14.20 -18.21 23.12
C ILE A 157 -14.91 -19.20 24.03
N ILE A 158 -15.98 -18.77 24.69
CA ILE A 158 -16.79 -19.64 25.54
C ILE A 158 -17.59 -20.56 24.62
N ASP A 159 -17.25 -21.85 24.58
CA ASP A 159 -17.83 -22.80 23.62
C ASP A 159 -19.20 -23.29 24.12
N ARG A 160 -19.25 -23.72 25.39
CA ARG A 160 -20.48 -24.24 26.00
C ARG A 160 -20.47 -24.15 27.52
N ILE A 161 -21.66 -24.21 28.11
CA ILE A 161 -21.85 -24.49 29.55
C ILE A 161 -21.65 -25.99 29.76
N LYS A 162 -20.60 -26.35 30.50
CA LYS A 162 -20.28 -27.76 30.80
C LYS A 162 -21.14 -28.28 31.95
N GLU A 163 -21.29 -27.47 32.99
CA GLU A 163 -22.09 -27.79 34.17
C GLU A 163 -22.72 -26.51 34.74
N LYS A 164 -23.96 -26.61 35.21
CA LYS A 164 -24.67 -25.50 35.86
C LYS A 164 -25.49 -26.03 37.02
N ASN A 165 -25.23 -25.52 38.22
CA ASN A 165 -26.05 -25.75 39.40
C ASN A 165 -26.36 -24.40 40.08
N PHE A 166 -27.07 -24.44 41.22
CA PHE A 166 -27.48 -23.21 41.93
C PHE A 166 -26.31 -22.46 42.60
N LEU A 167 -25.19 -23.14 42.85
CA LEU A 167 -24.00 -22.58 43.50
C LEU A 167 -22.91 -22.18 42.51
N SER A 168 -22.80 -22.83 41.36
CA SER A 168 -21.70 -22.63 40.41
C SER A 168 -22.10 -22.91 38.98
N VAL A 169 -21.43 -22.22 38.05
CA VAL A 169 -21.44 -22.56 36.62
C VAL A 169 -20.02 -22.81 36.13
N THR A 170 -19.82 -23.88 35.38
CA THR A 170 -18.56 -24.23 34.73
C THR A 170 -18.71 -24.09 33.21
N LEU A 171 -17.85 -23.27 32.62
CA LEU A 171 -17.84 -22.95 31.19
C LEU A 171 -16.60 -23.58 30.54
N GLU A 172 -16.79 -24.25 29.41
CA GLU A 172 -15.71 -24.80 28.59
C GLU A 172 -15.23 -23.74 27.58
N LEU A 173 -13.93 -23.53 27.51
CA LEU A 173 -13.29 -22.53 26.67
C LEU A 173 -12.60 -23.18 25.46
N ALA A 174 -12.79 -22.59 24.29
CA ALA A 174 -12.10 -22.97 23.07
C ALA A 174 -11.08 -21.90 22.66
N SER A 175 -10.01 -22.36 22.02
CA SER A 175 -9.11 -21.46 21.29
C SER A 175 -9.85 -20.85 20.09
N PRO A 176 -9.66 -19.55 19.78
CA PRO A 176 -10.20 -18.95 18.57
C PRO A 176 -9.76 -19.69 17.28
N ALA A 177 -8.66 -20.44 17.35
CA ALA A 177 -8.11 -21.22 16.24
C ALA A 177 -8.79 -22.58 16.02
N ASP A 178 -9.49 -23.12 17.03
CA ASP A 178 -10.10 -24.46 17.02
C ASP A 178 -11.63 -24.40 16.78
N LEU A 179 -12.16 -23.22 16.43
CA LEU A 179 -13.58 -23.06 16.11
C LEU A 179 -13.91 -23.61 14.72
N THR A 180 -15.00 -24.37 14.64
CA THR A 180 -15.54 -24.87 13.37
C THR A 180 -15.83 -23.71 12.40
N GLY A 181 -15.24 -23.76 11.20
CA GLY A 181 -15.41 -22.75 10.15
C GLY A 181 -14.31 -21.70 10.06
N VAL A 182 -13.40 -21.64 11.04
CA VAL A 182 -12.21 -20.78 10.99
C VAL A 182 -11.08 -21.53 10.27
N ARG A 183 -10.63 -21.01 9.12
CA ARG A 183 -9.45 -21.53 8.42
C ARG A 183 -8.21 -20.71 8.76
N ILE A 184 -7.17 -21.39 9.22
CA ILE A 184 -5.84 -20.81 9.40
C ILE A 184 -4.93 -21.32 8.27
N PRO A 185 -4.16 -20.43 7.61
CA PRO A 185 -4.14 -18.99 7.78
C PRO A 185 -5.41 -18.32 7.22
N ALA A 186 -5.91 -17.29 7.93
CA ALA A 186 -7.05 -16.48 7.45
C ALA A 186 -6.77 -15.73 6.14
N ARG A 187 -5.52 -15.79 5.66
CA ARG A 187 -5.05 -15.19 4.41
C ARG A 187 -4.22 -16.20 3.62
N THR A 188 -4.62 -16.43 2.38
CA THR A 188 -3.86 -17.20 1.41
C THR A 188 -2.99 -16.27 0.55
N VAL A 189 -1.69 -16.60 0.44
CA VAL A 189 -0.77 -15.89 -0.46
C VAL A 189 -0.87 -16.54 -1.84
N ILE A 190 -1.44 -15.84 -2.82
CA ILE A 190 -1.51 -16.28 -4.21
C ILE A 190 -0.40 -15.58 -4.99
N GLY A 191 0.58 -16.32 -5.50
CA GLY A 191 1.85 -15.76 -6.01
C GLY A 191 1.77 -14.73 -7.16
N LYS A 192 0.60 -14.56 -7.80
CA LYS A 192 0.39 -13.58 -8.89
C LYS A 192 -0.50 -12.38 -8.52
N TYR A 193 -1.30 -12.46 -7.46
CA TYR A 193 -2.36 -11.49 -7.19
C TYR A 193 -2.23 -10.90 -5.79
N CYS A 194 -2.24 -9.57 -5.70
CA CYS A 194 -2.21 -8.81 -4.45
C CYS A 194 -3.57 -8.87 -3.71
N PRO A 195 -3.66 -9.44 -2.49
CA PRO A 195 -4.90 -9.57 -1.73
C PRO A 195 -5.29 -8.29 -0.98
N TRP A 196 -4.41 -7.29 -0.93
CA TRP A 196 -4.67 -6.03 -0.21
C TRP A 196 -5.77 -5.22 -0.87
N LEU A 197 -6.53 -4.44 -0.10
CA LEU A 197 -7.45 -3.46 -0.71
C LEU A 197 -6.67 -2.42 -1.53
N TYR A 198 -7.31 -1.87 -2.56
CA TYR A 198 -6.71 -0.82 -3.37
C TYR A 198 -6.62 0.47 -2.54
N GLN A 199 -5.46 1.12 -2.51
CA GLN A 199 -5.33 2.49 -2.04
C GLN A 199 -6.17 3.38 -3.00
N GLY A 200 -7.24 4.00 -2.50
CA GLY A 200 -8.26 4.69 -3.29
C GLY A 200 -9.68 4.09 -3.23
N HIS A 201 -9.84 2.83 -2.81
CA HIS A 201 -11.17 2.24 -2.50
C HIS A 201 -11.55 2.42 -1.02
N GLY A 202 -10.58 2.74 -0.15
CA GLY A 202 -10.80 3.12 1.23
C GLY A 202 -9.56 3.73 1.87
N THR A 203 -9.75 4.62 2.84
CA THR A 203 -8.69 5.31 3.61
C THR A 203 -8.12 4.44 4.74
N ASN A 204 -8.56 3.18 4.89
CA ASN A 204 -8.22 2.36 6.04
C ASN A 204 -6.79 1.77 5.92
N PRO A 205 -5.81 2.27 6.69
CA PRO A 205 -4.41 1.85 6.61
C PRO A 205 -4.20 0.41 7.10
N VAL A 206 -5.16 -0.17 7.83
CA VAL A 206 -5.09 -1.55 8.33
C VAL A 206 -5.42 -2.56 7.23
N LYS A 207 -6.17 -2.15 6.20
CA LYS A 207 -6.63 -3.03 5.11
C LYS A 207 -5.84 -2.90 3.80
N SER A 208 -4.93 -1.92 3.71
CA SER A 208 -3.99 -1.74 2.60
C SER A 208 -2.55 -1.74 3.13
N ALA A 209 -1.72 -2.69 2.69
CA ALA A 209 -0.26 -2.62 2.93
C ALA A 209 0.50 -1.90 1.81
N CYS A 210 -0.21 -1.41 0.78
CA CYS A 210 0.42 -0.60 -0.25
C CYS A 210 0.35 0.87 0.17
N PHE A 211 1.52 1.51 0.19
CA PHE A 211 1.71 2.90 0.59
C PHE A 211 2.30 3.70 -0.59
N TRP A 212 1.83 3.45 -1.82
CA TRP A 212 2.35 4.20 -2.95
C TRP A 212 2.02 5.69 -2.79
N LYS A 213 2.98 6.54 -3.16
CA LYS A 213 2.76 7.99 -3.19
C LYS A 213 1.76 8.31 -4.31
N THR A 214 0.86 9.25 -4.07
CA THR A 214 -0.10 9.73 -5.08
C THR A 214 0.52 10.76 -6.03
N HIS A 215 1.68 11.31 -5.67
CA HIS A 215 2.46 12.27 -6.45
C HIS A 215 3.96 12.05 -6.17
N GLN A 216 4.84 12.39 -7.13
CA GLN A 216 6.31 12.29 -6.97
C GLN A 216 6.77 10.89 -6.52
N GLN A 217 6.35 9.85 -7.26
CA GLN A 217 6.65 8.46 -6.95
C GLN A 217 8.12 8.09 -7.19
N VAL A 218 8.77 8.69 -8.19
CA VAL A 218 10.12 8.32 -8.62
C VAL A 218 11.04 9.53 -8.52
N THR A 219 12.28 9.30 -8.09
CA THR A 219 13.36 10.30 -8.07
C THR A 219 14.47 9.80 -9.00
N ASP A 220 14.98 10.64 -9.90
CA ASP A 220 16.17 10.30 -10.68
C ASP A 220 17.48 10.57 -9.90
N VAL A 221 18.61 10.23 -10.53
CA VAL A 221 19.96 10.44 -9.96
C VAL A 221 20.29 11.91 -9.72
N ASP A 222 19.61 12.82 -10.42
CA ASP A 222 19.79 14.26 -10.32
C ASP A 222 18.87 14.88 -9.25
N GLY A 223 18.07 14.06 -8.55
CA GLY A 223 17.13 14.50 -7.51
C GLY A 223 15.78 14.99 -8.05
N ASN A 224 15.53 14.90 -9.35
CA ASN A 224 14.27 15.32 -9.95
C ASN A 224 13.15 14.34 -9.60
N LEU A 225 11.96 14.88 -9.31
CA LEU A 225 10.79 14.10 -8.92
C LEU A 225 9.80 13.93 -10.06
N TYR A 226 9.30 12.70 -10.19
CA TYR A 226 8.45 12.25 -11.29
C TYR A 226 7.17 11.60 -10.79
N THR A 227 6.10 11.89 -11.51
CA THR A 227 4.74 11.44 -11.24
C THR A 227 4.20 10.61 -12.38
N PHE A 228 3.63 9.45 -12.04
CA PHE A 228 3.01 8.54 -12.99
C PHE A 228 1.66 8.05 -12.47
N TYR A 229 0.71 7.90 -13.40
CA TYR A 229 -0.63 7.40 -13.13
C TYR A 229 -0.93 6.25 -14.09
N PHE A 230 -1.67 5.25 -13.60
CA PHE A 230 -2.03 4.06 -14.38
C PHE A 230 -3.45 3.63 -14.08
N THR A 231 -4.16 3.13 -15.09
CA THR A 231 -5.47 2.49 -14.88
C THR A 231 -5.31 1.11 -14.25
N GLU A 232 -6.43 0.48 -13.88
CA GLU A 232 -6.47 -0.91 -13.38
C GLU A 232 -5.89 -1.94 -14.37
N LYS A 233 -5.77 -1.59 -15.66
CA LYS A 233 -5.19 -2.45 -16.70
C LYS A 233 -3.72 -2.11 -17.01
N ASP A 234 -3.07 -1.35 -16.14
CA ASP A 234 -1.71 -0.82 -16.33
C ASP A 234 -1.57 0.08 -17.58
N GLU A 235 -2.68 0.64 -18.09
CA GLU A 235 -2.65 1.64 -19.17
C GLU A 235 -2.10 2.97 -18.60
N PRO A 236 -1.04 3.56 -19.17
CA PRO A 236 -0.53 4.85 -18.71
C PRO A 236 -1.58 5.95 -18.84
N LEU A 237 -1.75 6.74 -17.78
CA LEU A 237 -2.54 7.98 -17.77
C LEU A 237 -1.55 9.15 -17.88
N ILE A 238 -1.60 9.86 -19.00
CA ILE A 238 -0.63 10.91 -19.33
C ILE A 238 -1.34 12.25 -19.51
N LEU A 239 -0.75 13.33 -19.00
CA LEU A 239 -1.32 14.67 -19.16
C LEU A 239 -1.51 14.99 -20.65
N TYR A 240 -2.71 15.43 -21.02
CA TYR A 240 -3.13 15.71 -22.41
C TYR A 240 -2.13 16.62 -23.15
N ASP A 241 -1.60 17.63 -22.46
CA ASP A 241 -0.60 18.57 -22.97
C ASP A 241 0.69 17.93 -23.46
N HIS A 242 0.98 16.66 -23.14
CA HIS A 242 2.15 15.97 -23.69
C HIS A 242 1.99 15.65 -25.18
N PHE A 243 0.76 15.39 -25.62
CA PHE A 243 0.47 14.96 -27.00
C PHE A 243 -0.27 16.04 -27.80
N TYR A 244 -0.88 17.02 -27.14
CA TYR A 244 -1.73 18.01 -27.79
C TYR A 244 -1.32 19.44 -27.39
N ASN A 245 -1.55 20.35 -28.33
CA ASN A 245 -1.44 21.79 -28.11
C ASN A 245 -2.70 22.32 -27.42
N ALA A 246 -2.63 23.52 -26.85
CA ALA A 246 -3.77 24.15 -26.16
C ALA A 246 -5.01 24.36 -27.06
N ASN A 247 -4.81 24.44 -28.38
CA ASN A 247 -5.90 24.52 -29.37
C ASN A 247 -6.49 23.15 -29.76
N GLY A 248 -6.12 22.07 -29.07
CA GLY A 248 -6.60 20.70 -29.34
C GLY A 248 -5.94 20.01 -30.54
N THR A 249 -5.05 20.68 -31.27
CA THR A 249 -4.29 20.04 -32.35
C THR A 249 -3.19 19.14 -31.77
N ARG A 250 -2.90 18.03 -32.47
CA ARG A 250 -1.79 17.15 -32.08
C ARG A 250 -0.47 17.89 -32.21
N LYS A 251 0.43 17.66 -31.26
CA LYS A 251 1.82 18.10 -31.37
C LYS A 251 2.49 17.37 -32.53
N ALA A 252 3.39 18.06 -33.21
CA ALA A 252 4.22 17.44 -34.24
C ALA A 252 5.00 16.27 -33.62
N ALA A 253 5.29 15.23 -34.43
CA ALA A 253 6.17 14.16 -34.01
C ALA A 253 7.53 14.74 -33.60
N ASP A 254 8.03 14.35 -32.44
CA ASP A 254 9.30 14.89 -31.95
C ASP A 254 10.46 14.14 -32.64
N ILE A 255 11.38 14.91 -33.21
CA ILE A 255 12.63 14.42 -33.77
C ILE A 255 13.69 14.61 -32.68
N SER A 256 14.22 13.52 -32.09
CA SER A 256 15.17 13.66 -30.99
C SER A 256 16.52 14.17 -31.46
N THR A 257 17.08 15.06 -30.65
CA THR A 257 18.44 15.59 -30.69
C THR A 257 19.18 15.07 -29.45
N ILE A 258 20.51 15.04 -29.43
CA ILE A 258 21.28 14.68 -28.24
C ILE A 258 21.42 15.92 -27.34
N VAL A 259 21.13 15.78 -26.05
CA VAL A 259 21.19 16.87 -25.05
C VAL A 259 22.33 16.74 -24.07
N SER A 260 22.83 15.53 -23.84
CA SER A 260 24.03 15.33 -23.04
C SER A 260 24.76 14.07 -23.47
N ILE A 261 26.08 14.03 -23.23
CA ILE A 261 26.88 12.82 -23.36
C ILE A 261 27.67 12.68 -22.06
N ALA A 262 27.32 11.70 -21.25
CA ALA A 262 27.96 11.46 -19.96
C ALA A 262 29.09 10.44 -20.12
N VAL A 263 30.26 10.75 -19.56
CA VAL A 263 31.39 9.81 -19.48
C VAL A 263 31.09 8.79 -18.37
N THR A 264 30.95 7.52 -18.73
CA THR A 264 30.67 6.42 -17.79
C THR A 264 31.95 5.73 -17.32
N PHE A 265 33.01 5.82 -18.13
CA PHE A 265 34.35 5.39 -17.77
C PHE A 265 35.35 6.35 -18.42
N ALA A 266 36.17 7.01 -17.62
CA ALA A 266 37.08 8.05 -18.12
C ALA A 266 38.25 7.50 -18.98
N GLY A 267 38.49 6.18 -18.93
CA GLY A 267 39.64 5.55 -19.54
C GLY A 267 40.97 5.98 -18.90
N THR A 268 42.09 5.50 -19.43
CA THR A 268 43.43 5.84 -18.95
C THR A 268 44.47 5.86 -20.08
N GLY A 269 45.54 6.63 -19.90
CA GLY A 269 46.70 6.65 -20.78
C GLY A 269 46.55 7.57 -21.99
N TYR A 270 45.61 8.52 -21.96
CA TYR A 270 45.43 9.46 -23.07
C TYR A 270 46.61 10.43 -23.18
N SER A 271 47.33 10.40 -24.31
CA SER A 271 48.42 11.32 -24.65
C SER A 271 47.99 12.45 -25.59
N SER A 272 46.79 12.34 -26.18
CA SER A 272 46.14 13.38 -26.98
C SER A 272 44.61 13.24 -26.90
N THR A 273 43.87 14.24 -27.36
CA THR A 273 42.41 14.22 -27.35
C THR A 273 41.87 13.15 -28.31
N PRO A 274 41.00 12.23 -27.87
CA PRO A 274 40.39 11.23 -28.75
C PRO A 274 39.31 11.83 -29.65
N THR A 275 39.04 11.14 -30.76
CA THR A 275 37.92 11.45 -31.65
C THR A 275 36.64 10.83 -31.09
N VAL A 276 35.59 11.64 -30.95
CA VAL A 276 34.26 11.20 -30.51
C VAL A 276 33.38 11.03 -31.75
N THR A 277 32.91 9.80 -32.00
CA THR A 277 31.97 9.49 -33.08
C THR A 277 30.64 9.03 -32.50
N VAL A 278 29.56 9.66 -32.94
CA VAL A 278 28.19 9.29 -32.58
C VAL A 278 27.54 8.55 -33.75
N SER A 279 26.85 7.44 -33.48
CA SER A 279 26.16 6.67 -34.52
C SER A 279 25.09 7.52 -35.23
N SER A 280 24.86 7.25 -36.51
CA SER A 280 23.82 7.92 -37.29
C SER A 280 22.41 7.60 -36.79
N PRO A 281 21.44 8.52 -36.93
CA PRO A 281 20.03 8.28 -36.61
C PRO A 281 19.40 7.24 -37.56
N GLU A 282 18.72 6.22 -37.01
CA GLU A 282 18.11 5.13 -37.79
C GLU A 282 16.90 5.58 -38.64
N ALA A 283 16.21 6.65 -38.23
CA ALA A 283 15.03 7.16 -38.93
C ALA A 283 15.35 8.17 -40.04
N GLY A 284 16.63 8.35 -40.37
CA GLY A 284 17.12 9.48 -41.18
C GLY A 284 17.18 10.78 -40.36
N GLY A 285 18.12 11.65 -40.70
CA GLY A 285 18.36 12.91 -39.97
C GLY A 285 19.82 13.34 -39.99
N THR A 286 20.17 14.33 -39.15
CA THR A 286 21.54 14.84 -39.03
C THR A 286 22.28 14.13 -37.90
N THR A 287 23.45 13.57 -38.18
CA THR A 287 24.28 12.92 -37.14
C THR A 287 24.84 13.96 -36.18
N ALA A 288 24.71 13.72 -34.88
CA ALA A 288 25.26 14.58 -33.84
C ALA A 288 26.79 14.60 -33.87
N THR A 289 27.38 15.72 -33.45
CA THR A 289 28.83 15.89 -33.36
C THR A 289 29.23 16.32 -31.95
N ALA A 290 30.36 15.84 -31.46
CA ALA A 290 30.86 16.11 -30.12
C ALA A 290 32.39 16.10 -30.07
N THR A 291 32.96 16.70 -29.03
CA THR A 291 34.41 16.74 -28.76
C THR A 291 34.70 16.26 -27.34
N ALA A 292 35.84 15.61 -27.12
CA ALA A 292 36.26 15.19 -25.79
C ALA A 292 37.20 16.23 -25.15
N THR A 293 37.15 16.35 -23.84
CA THR A 293 38.14 17.05 -23.03
C THR A 293 39.01 16.01 -22.30
N VAL A 294 40.33 16.13 -22.40
CA VAL A 294 41.29 15.28 -21.68
C VAL A 294 42.03 16.11 -20.64
N SER A 295 42.13 15.58 -19.42
CA SER A 295 42.97 16.13 -18.36
C SER A 295 43.50 14.98 -17.48
N ASN A 296 44.71 15.11 -16.95
CA ASN A 296 45.37 14.06 -16.14
C ASN A 296 45.36 12.67 -16.82
N ASN A 297 45.62 12.63 -18.14
CA ASN A 297 45.64 11.40 -18.96
C ASN A 297 44.31 10.60 -19.02
N ALA A 298 43.17 11.25 -18.75
CA ALA A 298 41.83 10.66 -18.80
C ALA A 298 40.80 11.61 -19.45
N VAL A 299 39.72 11.06 -20.01
CA VAL A 299 38.60 11.85 -20.56
C VAL A 299 37.74 12.38 -19.42
N THR A 300 37.66 13.70 -19.26
CA THR A 300 36.93 14.35 -18.17
C THR A 300 35.56 14.86 -18.58
N ALA A 301 35.34 15.13 -19.87
CA ALA A 301 34.04 15.57 -20.39
C ALA A 301 33.90 15.25 -21.88
N ILE A 302 32.65 15.17 -22.35
CA ILE A 302 32.32 15.17 -23.78
C ILE A 302 31.35 16.33 -24.03
N ASN A 303 31.78 17.29 -24.83
CA ASN A 303 31.02 18.50 -25.15
C ASN A 303 30.34 18.30 -26.51
N ILE A 304 29.01 18.45 -26.52
CA ILE A 304 28.23 18.39 -27.76
C ILE A 304 28.51 19.66 -28.57
N VAL A 305 28.86 19.49 -29.85
CA VAL A 305 29.03 20.58 -30.82
C VAL A 305 27.71 20.81 -31.57
N ASP A 306 27.08 19.74 -32.03
CA ASP A 306 25.72 19.74 -32.58
C ASP A 306 24.97 18.49 -32.07
N GLY A 307 23.78 18.68 -31.50
CA GLY A 307 22.94 17.59 -31.00
C GLY A 307 22.35 16.71 -32.11
N GLY A 308 22.47 17.11 -33.37
CA GLY A 308 21.89 16.37 -34.50
C GLY A 308 20.36 16.30 -34.44
N SER A 309 19.77 15.45 -35.27
CA SER A 309 18.32 15.23 -35.33
C SER A 309 18.04 13.83 -35.91
N GLY A 310 16.86 13.27 -35.65
CA GLY A 310 16.42 12.00 -36.23
C GLY A 310 16.59 10.80 -35.31
N TYR A 311 17.11 11.02 -34.10
CA TYR A 311 17.27 9.94 -33.13
C TYR A 311 15.89 9.52 -32.62
N ASP A 312 15.61 8.23 -32.59
CA ASP A 312 14.24 7.68 -32.57
C ASP A 312 13.81 7.11 -31.20
N GLY A 313 14.49 7.56 -30.14
CA GLY A 313 14.25 7.17 -28.76
C GLY A 313 15.31 6.25 -28.16
N ASN A 314 16.23 5.70 -28.97
CA ASN A 314 17.42 5.00 -28.47
C ASN A 314 18.60 5.96 -28.33
N PRO A 315 19.30 5.98 -27.18
CA PRO A 315 20.63 6.58 -27.07
C PRO A 315 21.53 6.08 -28.21
N PRO A 316 22.08 6.98 -29.04
CA PRO A 316 23.04 6.56 -30.05
C PRO A 316 24.31 6.02 -29.39
N THR A 317 25.00 5.14 -30.10
CA THR A 317 26.29 4.63 -29.64
C THR A 317 27.32 5.75 -29.75
N VAL A 318 27.98 6.06 -28.63
CA VAL A 318 29.11 7.01 -28.59
C VAL A 318 30.39 6.20 -28.52
N THR A 319 31.21 6.30 -29.55
CA THR A 319 32.52 5.61 -29.61
C THR A 319 33.63 6.65 -29.51
N LEU A 320 34.60 6.40 -28.64
CA LEU A 320 35.84 7.16 -28.56
C LEU A 320 36.95 6.32 -29.19
N SER A 321 37.73 6.92 -30.08
CA SER A 321 38.87 6.27 -30.73
C SER A 321 40.08 7.18 -30.81
N GLY A 322 41.28 6.60 -30.88
CA GLY A 322 42.55 7.33 -30.88
C GLY A 322 42.98 7.82 -29.48
N GLY A 323 43.74 8.90 -29.44
CA GLY A 323 44.20 9.53 -28.19
C GLY A 323 45.33 8.82 -27.43
N GLY A 324 45.88 7.72 -27.98
CA GLY A 324 46.99 6.97 -27.36
C GLY A 324 46.62 6.13 -26.14
N ALA A 325 45.32 5.96 -25.86
CA ALA A 325 44.85 5.36 -24.61
C ALA A 325 45.22 3.89 -24.44
N SER A 326 45.60 3.54 -23.21
CA SER A 326 45.81 2.16 -22.75
C SER A 326 44.49 1.47 -22.38
N ALA A 327 43.50 2.26 -21.94
CA ALA A 327 42.13 1.82 -21.72
C ALA A 327 41.16 2.86 -22.28
N GLN A 328 40.31 2.46 -23.22
CA GLN A 328 39.36 3.37 -23.87
C GLN A 328 38.25 3.82 -22.91
N ALA A 329 37.95 5.12 -22.95
CA ALA A 329 36.84 5.73 -22.26
C ALA A 329 35.50 5.25 -22.85
N GLN A 330 34.47 5.25 -22.01
CA GLN A 330 33.09 4.92 -22.40
C GLN A 330 32.18 6.09 -22.07
N ALA A 331 31.15 6.27 -22.90
CA ALA A 331 30.18 7.33 -22.73
C ALA A 331 28.78 6.91 -23.20
N ILE A 332 27.77 7.56 -22.64
CA ILE A 332 26.36 7.34 -22.99
C ILE A 332 25.73 8.68 -23.36
N ALA A 333 25.07 8.72 -24.52
CA ALA A 333 24.30 9.88 -24.97
C ALA A 333 22.88 9.89 -24.36
N THR A 334 22.35 11.08 -24.10
CA THR A 334 20.96 11.30 -23.68
C THR A 334 20.24 12.10 -24.76
N LEU A 335 19.06 11.65 -25.16
CA LEU A 335 18.24 12.32 -26.16
C LEU A 335 17.33 13.40 -25.53
N SER A 336 16.95 14.40 -26.34
CA SER A 336 16.05 15.50 -25.98
C SER A 336 14.59 15.09 -25.89
N SER A 337 14.17 14.03 -26.59
CA SER A 337 12.77 14.00 -27.02
C SER A 337 11.83 13.28 -26.09
N ARG A 338 10.61 13.80 -26.17
CA ARG A 338 9.39 13.10 -25.84
C ARG A 338 9.22 11.95 -26.82
N ALA A 339 8.76 10.82 -26.34
CA ALA A 339 8.61 9.62 -27.15
C ALA A 339 7.44 9.65 -28.16
N TRP A 340 6.88 10.83 -28.45
CA TRP A 340 5.75 11.01 -29.36
C TRP A 340 6.16 10.98 -30.83
N ARG A 341 5.57 10.07 -31.60
CA ARG A 341 5.85 9.83 -33.03
C ARG A 341 4.72 10.25 -33.96
N GLY A 342 3.75 11.01 -33.45
CA GLY A 342 2.60 11.46 -34.24
C GLY A 342 1.67 10.31 -34.61
N ASP A 343 1.13 10.37 -35.83
CA ASP A 343 0.19 9.37 -36.33
C ASP A 343 0.89 8.06 -36.70
N TYR A 344 0.22 6.95 -36.42
CA TYR A 344 0.67 5.63 -36.83
C TYR A 344 0.78 5.54 -38.35
N SER A 345 1.89 4.99 -38.82
CA SER A 345 2.17 4.62 -40.20
C SER A 345 2.66 3.18 -40.26
N SER A 346 2.12 2.39 -41.18
CA SER A 346 2.55 1.00 -41.39
C SER A 346 3.99 0.88 -41.91
N SER A 347 4.52 1.93 -42.54
CA SER A 347 5.90 1.96 -43.02
C SER A 347 6.93 2.30 -41.93
N ALA A 348 6.50 2.90 -40.83
CA ALA A 348 7.39 3.31 -39.75
C ALA A 348 7.66 2.16 -38.77
N THR A 349 8.89 2.09 -38.29
CA THR A 349 9.27 1.21 -37.18
C THR A 349 9.15 1.96 -35.86
N TYR A 350 8.50 1.35 -34.88
CA TYR A 350 8.30 1.88 -33.54
C TYR A 350 9.03 1.00 -32.53
N LYS A 351 9.82 1.61 -31.66
CA LYS A 351 10.59 0.93 -30.61
C LYS A 351 9.83 0.95 -29.29
N PRO A 352 10.16 0.05 -28.33
CA PRO A 352 9.56 0.09 -27.00
C PRO A 352 9.65 1.48 -26.39
N GLY A 353 8.52 2.00 -25.92
CA GLY A 353 8.42 3.33 -25.33
C GLY A 353 8.02 4.43 -26.32
N ASN A 354 8.01 4.18 -27.64
CA ASN A 354 7.43 5.12 -28.61
C ASN A 354 5.92 5.20 -28.47
N TYR A 355 5.38 6.42 -28.62
CA TYR A 355 3.96 6.72 -28.55
C TYR A 355 3.44 7.16 -29.91
N VAL A 356 2.29 6.64 -30.32
CA VAL A 356 1.63 6.96 -31.59
C VAL A 356 0.15 7.20 -31.39
N TYR A 357 -0.44 7.97 -32.29
CA TYR A 357 -1.88 8.07 -32.42
C TYR A 357 -2.38 7.12 -33.51
N ASN A 358 -3.34 6.25 -33.21
CA ASN A 358 -3.98 5.48 -34.27
C ASN A 358 -5.23 6.21 -34.80
N VAL A 359 -5.13 6.77 -36.00
CA VAL A 359 -6.24 7.45 -36.70
C VAL A 359 -7.34 6.50 -37.16
N THR A 360 -7.06 5.20 -37.31
CA THR A 360 -7.99 4.23 -37.92
C THR A 360 -8.94 3.55 -36.94
N SER A 361 -8.63 3.55 -35.65
CA SER A 361 -9.46 2.93 -34.61
C SER A 361 -9.61 3.86 -33.40
N SER A 362 -10.78 4.52 -33.32
CA SER A 362 -11.27 5.22 -32.11
C SER A 362 -10.38 6.31 -31.52
N GLY A 363 -9.35 6.78 -32.21
CA GLY A 363 -8.58 7.96 -31.82
C GLY A 363 -7.81 7.84 -30.49
N ASN A 364 -7.36 6.63 -30.14
CA ASN A 364 -6.57 6.41 -28.93
C ASN A 364 -5.07 6.61 -29.18
N THR A 365 -4.36 7.02 -28.13
CA THR A 365 -2.88 7.02 -28.09
C THR A 365 -2.41 5.63 -27.66
N TRP A 366 -1.29 5.19 -28.21
CA TRP A 366 -0.71 3.87 -28.00
C TRP A 366 0.77 3.98 -27.70
N ARG A 367 1.27 3.11 -26.82
CA ARG A 367 2.69 2.93 -26.57
C ARG A 367 3.14 1.59 -27.14
N ALA A 368 4.23 1.59 -27.89
CA ALA A 368 4.87 0.37 -28.32
C ALA A 368 5.53 -0.34 -27.13
N GLU A 369 5.24 -1.61 -26.94
CA GLU A 369 5.85 -2.47 -25.91
C GLU A 369 7.02 -3.28 -26.46
N THR A 370 7.05 -3.50 -27.77
CA THR A 370 8.08 -4.21 -28.53
C THR A 370 8.54 -3.35 -29.73
N THR A 371 9.64 -3.74 -30.37
CA THR A 371 9.96 -3.19 -31.69
C THR A 371 8.98 -3.72 -32.72
N VAL A 372 8.24 -2.83 -33.39
CA VAL A 372 7.11 -3.18 -34.25
C VAL A 372 7.05 -2.31 -35.49
N GLN A 373 6.78 -2.91 -36.65
CA GLN A 373 6.54 -2.25 -37.93
C GLN A 373 5.36 -2.94 -38.62
N GLY A 374 4.52 -2.19 -39.34
CA GLY A 374 3.41 -2.75 -40.13
C GLY A 374 2.23 -3.33 -39.34
N VAL A 375 2.29 -3.38 -38.01
CA VAL A 375 1.20 -3.89 -37.14
C VAL A 375 0.43 -2.73 -36.55
N THR A 376 -0.84 -2.57 -36.97
CA THR A 376 -1.73 -1.50 -36.51
C THR A 376 -2.01 -1.60 -35.00
N PRO A 377 -1.94 -0.48 -34.24
CA PRO A 377 -2.24 -0.47 -32.81
C PRO A 377 -3.68 -0.88 -32.50
N ALA A 378 -3.85 -1.81 -31.57
CA ALA A 378 -5.16 -2.34 -31.18
C ALA A 378 -5.15 -2.86 -29.73
N GLU A 379 -6.31 -2.84 -29.09
CA GLU A 379 -6.49 -3.36 -27.72
C GLU A 379 -6.16 -4.86 -27.68
N GLY A 380 -5.48 -5.30 -26.62
CA GLY A 380 -5.10 -6.72 -26.44
C GLY A 380 -3.93 -7.19 -27.30
N ASN A 381 -3.41 -6.37 -28.22
CA ASN A 381 -2.19 -6.69 -28.95
C ASN A 381 -0.97 -6.52 -28.05
N ILE A 382 -0.14 -7.54 -27.91
CA ILE A 382 1.05 -7.51 -27.04
C ILE A 382 2.10 -6.47 -27.45
N ASN A 383 2.10 -6.04 -28.71
CA ASN A 383 3.02 -5.02 -29.21
C ASN A 383 2.61 -3.61 -28.77
N TRP A 384 1.36 -3.41 -28.35
CA TRP A 384 0.76 -2.10 -28.13
C TRP A 384 0.00 -2.03 -26.80
N GLN A 385 0.37 -1.08 -25.96
CA GLN A 385 -0.38 -0.74 -24.76
C GLN A 385 -1.22 0.51 -25.03
N ALA A 386 -2.53 0.46 -24.74
CA ALA A 386 -3.39 1.64 -24.81
C ALA A 386 -2.93 2.68 -23.78
N VAL A 387 -2.95 3.95 -24.18
CA VAL A 387 -2.57 5.10 -23.36
C VAL A 387 -3.78 6.02 -23.25
N ARG A 388 -4.09 6.42 -22.02
CA ARG A 388 -5.18 7.33 -21.71
C ARG A 388 -4.62 8.70 -21.41
N THR A 389 -5.39 9.73 -21.73
CA THR A 389 -5.03 11.11 -21.40
C THR A 389 -5.92 11.68 -20.31
N TYR A 390 -5.36 12.54 -19.48
CA TYR A 390 -6.11 13.31 -18.50
C TYR A 390 -5.84 14.81 -18.64
N THR A 391 -6.78 15.64 -18.23
CA THR A 391 -6.61 17.09 -18.12
C THR A 391 -6.60 17.51 -16.65
N THR A 392 -6.28 18.77 -16.36
CA THR A 392 -6.55 19.34 -15.04
C THR A 392 -8.04 19.65 -14.93
N TRP A 393 -8.65 19.33 -13.78
CA TRP A 393 -10.06 19.66 -13.56
C TRP A 393 -10.29 21.18 -13.62
N ASN A 394 -11.37 21.55 -14.28
CA ASN A 394 -11.89 22.89 -14.46
C ASN A 394 -13.43 22.88 -14.28
N ASN A 395 -13.97 23.90 -13.60
CA ASN A 395 -15.40 24.05 -13.29
C ASN A 395 -16.29 24.42 -14.48
N SER A 396 -15.68 24.74 -15.63
CA SER A 396 -16.34 25.19 -16.86
C SER A 396 -16.22 24.17 -17.99
N THR A 397 -15.53 23.05 -17.76
CA THR A 397 -15.33 22.00 -18.77
C THR A 397 -16.39 20.91 -18.61
N ALA A 398 -17.06 20.56 -19.71
CA ALA A 398 -17.95 19.41 -19.73
C ALA A 398 -17.13 18.10 -19.82
N TYR A 399 -17.36 17.20 -18.88
CA TYR A 399 -16.77 15.87 -18.82
C TYR A 399 -17.75 14.84 -19.36
N THR A 400 -17.27 14.04 -20.31
CA THR A 400 -18.08 13.09 -21.05
C THR A 400 -17.78 11.65 -20.62
N VAL A 401 -18.75 10.79 -20.85
CA VAL A 401 -18.60 9.33 -20.71
C VAL A 401 -18.91 8.68 -22.04
N ASN A 402 -18.16 7.63 -22.34
CA ASN A 402 -18.35 6.78 -23.48
C ASN A 402 -19.16 5.55 -23.03
N ALA A 403 -20.33 5.35 -23.66
CA ALA A 403 -21.24 4.26 -23.31
C ALA A 403 -20.69 2.87 -23.70
N SER A 404 -19.82 2.80 -24.70
CA SER A 404 -19.29 1.54 -25.25
C SER A 404 -17.96 1.13 -24.62
N ASP A 405 -17.13 2.10 -24.24
CA ASP A 405 -15.86 1.85 -23.55
C ASP A 405 -15.63 2.88 -22.43
N PRO A 406 -16.01 2.55 -21.19
CA PRO A 406 -15.81 3.44 -20.04
C PRO A 406 -14.36 3.86 -19.81
N ARG A 407 -13.38 3.17 -20.40
CA ARG A 407 -11.96 3.54 -20.31
C ARG A 407 -11.64 4.78 -21.13
N GLN A 408 -12.52 5.21 -22.04
CA GLN A 408 -12.40 6.42 -22.85
C GLN A 408 -13.14 7.62 -22.24
N ASN A 409 -13.72 7.47 -21.04
CA ASN A 409 -14.33 8.58 -20.33
C ASN A 409 -13.30 9.67 -20.02
N SER A 410 -13.77 10.89 -19.77
CA SER A 410 -12.86 11.97 -19.35
C SER A 410 -12.12 11.60 -18.06
N TYR A 411 -10.79 11.73 -18.08
CA TYR A 411 -9.96 11.69 -16.89
C TYR A 411 -9.51 13.08 -16.51
N VAL A 412 -9.51 13.37 -15.22
CA VAL A 412 -9.09 14.66 -14.68
C VAL A 412 -8.19 14.47 -13.48
N ARG A 413 -7.17 15.31 -13.36
CA ARG A 413 -6.46 15.48 -12.09
C ARG A 413 -7.09 16.60 -11.29
N TYR A 414 -7.37 16.34 -10.01
CA TYR A 414 -7.86 17.35 -9.08
C TYR A 414 -6.73 17.95 -8.23
N THR A 415 -7.04 18.95 -7.40
CA THR A 415 -6.07 19.70 -6.58
C THR A 415 -5.35 18.84 -5.53
N ASP A 416 -5.90 17.67 -5.22
CA ASP A 416 -5.31 16.66 -4.34
C ASP A 416 -4.26 15.75 -5.03
N ASN A 417 -3.90 16.07 -6.28
CA ASN A 417 -3.00 15.32 -7.15
C ASN A 417 -3.47 13.91 -7.52
N ASN A 418 -4.73 13.56 -7.23
CA ASN A 418 -5.30 12.29 -7.68
C ASN A 418 -5.96 12.45 -9.06
N VAL A 419 -5.87 11.39 -9.86
CA VAL A 419 -6.57 11.30 -11.13
C VAL A 419 -7.89 10.55 -10.95
N TYR A 420 -8.95 11.15 -11.46
CA TYR A 420 -10.33 10.67 -11.42
C TYR A 420 -10.83 10.41 -12.83
N ARG A 421 -11.75 9.44 -12.96
CA ARG A 421 -12.45 9.13 -14.20
C ARG A 421 -13.92 9.48 -14.03
N ALA A 422 -14.50 10.19 -15.00
CA ALA A 422 -15.93 10.43 -15.02
C ALA A 422 -16.69 9.10 -15.19
N ILE A 423 -17.73 8.89 -14.39
CA ILE A 423 -18.65 7.75 -14.51
C ILE A 423 -20.07 8.19 -14.86
N ALA A 424 -20.35 9.50 -14.76
CA ALA A 424 -21.53 10.15 -15.33
C ALA A 424 -21.14 11.51 -15.93
N PRO A 425 -21.81 11.96 -17.01
CA PRO A 425 -21.59 13.29 -17.57
C PRO A 425 -21.78 14.38 -16.51
N ASN A 426 -20.88 15.35 -16.45
CA ASN A 426 -20.97 16.48 -15.53
C ASN A 426 -20.10 17.65 -16.02
N SER A 427 -20.27 18.85 -15.46
CA SER A 427 -19.50 20.04 -15.85
C SER A 427 -18.88 20.82 -14.69
N ASN A 428 -19.48 20.75 -13.50
CA ASN A 428 -19.05 21.51 -12.32
C ASN A 428 -19.08 20.67 -11.04
N THR A 429 -19.00 19.35 -11.17
CA THR A 429 -18.98 18.46 -10.01
C THR A 429 -17.54 18.20 -9.58
N THR A 430 -17.22 18.47 -8.31
CA THR A 430 -15.89 18.20 -7.75
C THR A 430 -15.62 16.68 -7.66
N PRO A 431 -14.43 16.19 -8.08
CA PRO A 431 -14.15 14.76 -8.10
C PRO A 431 -14.14 14.03 -6.75
N PRO A 432 -13.54 14.56 -5.66
CA PRO A 432 -13.50 13.85 -4.39
C PRO A 432 -14.86 13.70 -3.71
N ASP A 433 -15.76 14.67 -3.92
CA ASP A 433 -16.99 14.79 -3.11
C ASP A 433 -18.20 14.08 -3.71
N ASN A 434 -18.11 13.63 -4.97
CA ASN A 434 -19.25 13.03 -5.68
C ASN A 434 -18.90 11.66 -6.30
N PRO A 435 -19.10 10.57 -5.54
CA PRO A 435 -18.85 9.21 -6.03
C PRO A 435 -19.89 8.73 -7.07
N LYS A 436 -20.93 9.51 -7.37
CA LYS A 436 -21.89 9.21 -8.45
C LYS A 436 -21.42 9.73 -9.80
N SER A 437 -20.59 10.77 -9.80
CA SER A 437 -20.04 11.37 -11.03
C SER A 437 -18.60 10.96 -11.28
N TRP A 438 -17.86 10.60 -10.25
CA TRP A 438 -16.44 10.34 -10.31
C TRP A 438 -16.04 9.04 -9.62
N THR A 439 -15.04 8.38 -10.18
CA THR A 439 -14.32 7.28 -9.52
C THR A 439 -12.82 7.51 -9.65
N ARG A 440 -12.01 6.80 -8.86
CA ARG A 440 -10.55 6.85 -8.99
C ARG A 440 -10.14 6.32 -10.37
N GLY A 441 -9.40 7.14 -11.11
CA GLY A 441 -8.84 6.79 -12.42
C GLY A 441 -7.48 6.13 -12.30
N ASP A 442 -6.63 6.65 -11.39
CA ASP A 442 -5.38 6.00 -11.01
C ASP A 442 -5.64 4.87 -9.99
N ASN A 443 -5.56 3.62 -10.46
CA ASN A 443 -5.84 2.42 -9.68
C ASN A 443 -4.72 1.38 -9.84
N CYS A 444 -4.59 0.49 -8.86
CA CYS A 444 -3.63 -0.62 -8.94
C CYS A 444 -4.22 -1.78 -9.75
N GLY A 445 -3.43 -2.43 -10.63
CA GLY A 445 -3.88 -3.61 -11.39
C GLY A 445 -3.74 -4.96 -10.68
N LYS A 446 -3.38 -4.97 -9.38
CA LYS A 446 -3.16 -6.16 -8.51
C LYS A 446 -2.07 -7.14 -8.92
N LEU A 447 -1.41 -6.95 -10.06
CA LEU A 447 -0.36 -7.85 -10.52
C LEU A 447 1.01 -7.32 -10.09
N LEU A 448 1.99 -8.23 -10.00
CA LEU A 448 3.39 -7.83 -9.81
C LEU A 448 3.86 -6.87 -10.93
N LYS A 449 3.37 -7.08 -12.17
CA LYS A 449 3.61 -6.15 -13.28
C LYS A 449 3.13 -4.74 -12.95
N SER A 450 1.93 -4.59 -12.37
CA SER A 450 1.37 -3.31 -11.93
C SER A 450 2.23 -2.60 -10.89
N CYS A 451 2.82 -3.36 -9.96
CA CYS A 451 3.77 -2.81 -9.01
C CYS A 451 5.05 -2.33 -9.69
N LYS A 452 5.60 -3.10 -10.63
CA LYS A 452 6.81 -2.73 -11.37
C LYS A 452 6.61 -1.47 -12.19
N VAL A 453 5.53 -1.38 -12.97
CA VAL A 453 5.29 -0.17 -13.80
C VAL A 453 5.09 1.10 -12.98
N ARG A 454 4.77 1.00 -11.68
CA ARG A 454 4.56 2.15 -10.79
C ARG A 454 5.81 2.54 -9.99
N TYR A 455 6.48 1.57 -9.37
CA TYR A 455 7.64 1.82 -8.50
C TYR A 455 8.98 1.75 -9.24
N GLN A 456 9.00 1.13 -10.41
CA GLN A 456 10.18 0.99 -11.26
C GLN A 456 9.99 1.73 -12.58
N ALA A 457 9.02 2.64 -12.67
CA ALA A 457 8.81 3.46 -13.87
C ALA A 457 10.08 4.24 -14.22
N ILE A 458 10.44 4.26 -15.50
CA ILE A 458 11.50 5.12 -16.02
C ILE A 458 10.85 6.34 -16.67
N PRO A 459 11.13 7.58 -16.22
CA PRO A 459 10.63 8.78 -16.90
C PRO A 459 11.33 8.96 -18.24
N ILE A 460 10.55 9.30 -19.27
CA ILE A 460 11.08 9.84 -20.52
C ILE A 460 11.30 11.34 -20.30
N LYS A 461 12.58 11.77 -20.26
CA LYS A 461 12.95 13.18 -20.03
C LYS A 461 12.48 14.04 -21.22
N LEU A 462 11.78 15.13 -20.94
CA LEU A 462 11.17 15.99 -21.96
C LEU A 462 11.97 17.30 -22.07
N GLY A 463 12.92 17.37 -23.00
CA GLY A 463 13.72 18.57 -23.27
C GLY A 463 14.63 19.00 -22.12
N SER A 464 15.42 20.04 -22.37
CA SER A 464 16.56 20.46 -21.54
C SER A 464 16.27 21.51 -20.46
N SER A 465 15.01 21.92 -20.18
CA SER A 465 14.80 23.07 -19.26
C SER A 465 13.58 23.07 -18.33
N ALA A 466 12.83 21.98 -18.20
CA ALA A 466 11.99 21.79 -17.01
C ALA A 466 11.61 20.32 -16.89
N VAL A 467 12.08 19.65 -15.84
CA VAL A 467 11.49 18.36 -15.48
C VAL A 467 10.04 18.60 -15.11
N ARG A 468 9.12 18.16 -15.97
CA ARG A 468 7.70 18.12 -15.64
C ARG A 468 7.50 17.01 -14.62
N THR A 469 6.99 17.36 -13.45
CA THR A 469 6.60 16.38 -12.43
C THR A 469 5.62 15.36 -13.02
N ASP A 470 4.69 15.77 -13.88
CA ASP A 470 3.86 14.87 -14.70
C ASP A 470 4.65 14.34 -15.89
N SER A 471 5.31 13.20 -15.74
CA SER A 471 6.17 12.64 -16.78
C SER A 471 5.55 11.47 -17.52
N ILE A 472 6.17 11.12 -18.64
CA ILE A 472 5.75 10.03 -19.51
C ILE A 472 6.52 8.76 -19.10
N PRO A 473 5.85 7.63 -18.78
CA PRO A 473 6.55 6.41 -18.38
C PRO A 473 7.04 5.59 -19.59
N HIS A 474 8.31 5.22 -19.61
CA HIS A 474 8.83 4.25 -20.59
C HIS A 474 8.10 2.89 -20.50
N SER A 475 8.14 2.09 -21.56
CA SER A 475 7.67 0.69 -21.54
C SER A 475 8.56 -0.25 -20.72
N VAL A 476 9.77 0.19 -20.38
CA VAL A 476 10.78 -0.59 -19.67
C VAL A 476 10.84 -0.08 -18.24
N ASN A 477 11.03 -1.01 -17.31
CA ASN A 477 11.10 -0.72 -15.89
C ASN A 477 12.55 -0.79 -15.41
N ASN A 478 12.92 0.08 -14.46
CA ASN A 478 14.20 0.01 -13.76
C ASN A 478 14.18 -1.13 -12.74
N THR A 479 14.63 -2.31 -13.16
CA THR A 479 14.67 -3.51 -12.32
C THR A 479 15.65 -3.40 -11.14
N HIS A 480 16.55 -2.42 -11.14
CA HIS A 480 17.44 -2.13 -10.00
C HIS A 480 16.72 -1.39 -8.86
N SER A 481 15.65 -0.66 -9.17
CA SER A 481 14.83 -0.01 -8.14
C SER A 481 14.07 -1.07 -7.34
N LEU A 482 14.30 -1.13 -6.03
CA LEU A 482 13.62 -2.09 -5.17
C LEU A 482 12.13 -1.73 -5.03
N LEU A 483 11.28 -2.76 -5.07
CA LEU A 483 9.89 -2.57 -4.63
C LEU A 483 9.91 -2.29 -3.12
N PRO A 484 9.13 -1.31 -2.63
CA PRO A 484 9.26 -0.81 -1.26
C PRO A 484 8.81 -1.82 -0.18
N PHE A 485 8.22 -2.92 -0.61
CA PHE A 485 7.75 -4.01 0.24
C PHE A 485 8.55 -5.31 0.07
N GLY A 486 9.64 -5.29 -0.75
CA GLY A 486 10.57 -6.40 -0.98
C GLY A 486 9.89 -7.65 -1.52
N GLY A 487 10.04 -7.98 -2.80
CA GLY A 487 9.18 -9.03 -3.39
C GLY A 487 7.71 -8.63 -3.27
N PHE A 488 6.76 -9.55 -3.12
CA PHE A 488 5.34 -9.22 -3.01
C PHE A 488 5.01 -8.43 -1.71
N PRO A 489 3.95 -7.58 -1.64
CA PRO A 489 3.59 -6.88 -0.40
C PRO A 489 3.16 -7.88 0.67
N GLY A 490 4.12 -8.31 1.48
CA GLY A 490 4.00 -9.45 2.38
C GLY A 490 5.32 -10.17 2.67
N SER A 491 6.34 -10.05 1.81
CA SER A 491 7.67 -10.65 2.03
C SER A 491 8.67 -9.71 2.70
N ARG A 492 8.21 -8.83 3.61
CA ARG A 492 9.12 -8.05 4.48
C ARG A 492 9.99 -8.93 5.40
N SER A 493 9.73 -10.23 5.42
CA SER A 493 10.60 -11.25 5.97
C SER A 493 11.05 -12.15 4.82
N PHE A 494 12.23 -11.87 4.26
CA PHE A 494 13.21 -12.82 3.69
C PHE A 494 14.39 -11.99 3.14
N ARG A 495 15.07 -11.29 4.05
CA ARG A 495 16.51 -11.09 4.03
C ARG A 495 17.03 -11.34 5.44
#